data_AF-A0A2N5YSZ7-F1
#
_entry.id   AF-A0A2N5YSZ7-F1
#
_cell.length_a   1.000
_cell.length_b   1.000
_cell.length_c   1.000
_cell.angle_alpha   90.00
_cell.angle_beta   90.00
_cell.angle_gamma   90.00
#
_symmetry.space_group_name_H-M   'P 1'
#
loop_
_entity.id
_entity.type
_entity.pdbx_description
1 polymer ?
#
loop_
_entity_poly.entity_id
_entity_poly.type
_entity_poly.pdbx_seq_one_letter_code
_entity_poly.pdbx_strand_id
1 'polypeptide(L)'
;MFFKLNEEIKRYPFIRITLPLVLGIVIGIYLSPNILTSVIITVLSIILFTIAQIKSLRSITGISINIVFISLGLILTTLKSDLNNVSSLNDYDGYIIGEIYEDPKPNEKTTSLKIEITALKHDDEWVSTSGKTILYIENDERTDDLQAGDQIIFNPHLSEIENSGNPEEFDYKKYLSYNMIYNSDFLSSDEWNVIKSDYSSKLNIKLLRFRQNLISQLKEHCMSNDELAVVSALALGYKDQLSDEIRHAYASSGAMHILAV
;
A
#
# COMPACT_ATOMS: atom_id res chain seq x y z
N MET A 1 15.29 -25.88 29.82
CA MET A 1 14.59 -24.77 29.13
C MET A 1 14.41 -25.04 27.63
N PHE A 2 15.47 -25.39 26.89
CA PHE A 2 15.40 -25.74 25.45
C PHE A 2 14.46 -26.91 25.09
N PHE A 3 14.29 -27.90 25.98
CA PHE A 3 13.40 -29.05 25.72
C PHE A 3 11.91 -28.67 25.69
N LYS A 4 11.48 -27.74 26.56
CA LYS A 4 10.10 -27.21 26.58
C LYS A 4 9.80 -26.38 25.34
N LEU A 5 10.76 -25.57 24.89
CA LEU A 5 10.63 -24.74 23.69
C LEU A 5 10.41 -25.60 22.43
N ASN A 6 11.13 -26.73 22.30
CA ASN A 6 10.97 -27.63 21.17
C ASN A 6 9.59 -28.34 21.14
N GLU A 7 9.01 -28.65 22.30
CA GLU A 7 7.67 -29.22 22.36
C GLU A 7 6.59 -28.19 22.07
N GLU A 8 6.75 -26.95 22.51
CA GLU A 8 5.84 -25.85 22.17
C GLU A 8 5.91 -25.50 20.68
N ILE A 9 7.10 -25.43 20.08
CA ILE A 9 7.27 -25.18 18.63
C ILE A 9 6.62 -26.31 17.79
N LYS A 10 6.64 -27.57 18.26
CA LYS A 10 5.93 -28.67 17.60
C LYS A 10 4.41 -28.51 17.62
N ARG A 11 3.85 -27.81 18.62
CA ARG A 11 2.40 -27.53 18.69
C ARG A 11 1.96 -26.46 17.70
N TYR A 12 2.89 -25.61 17.23
CA TYR A 12 2.60 -24.50 16.33
C TYR A 12 3.33 -24.67 14.99
N PRO A 13 2.82 -25.52 14.07
CA PRO A 13 3.46 -25.79 12.78
C PRO A 13 3.69 -24.53 11.94
N PHE A 14 2.86 -23.50 12.11
CA PHE A 14 2.99 -22.22 11.43
C PHE A 14 4.24 -21.43 11.84
N ILE A 15 4.64 -21.44 13.12
CA ILE A 15 5.84 -20.69 13.58
C ILE A 15 7.09 -21.15 12.84
N ARG A 16 7.17 -22.46 12.57
CA ARG A 16 8.29 -23.07 11.85
C ARG A 16 8.43 -22.58 10.41
N ILE A 17 7.32 -22.16 9.79
CA ILE A 17 7.25 -21.67 8.42
C ILE A 17 7.42 -20.15 8.37
N THR A 18 6.85 -19.45 9.36
CA THR A 18 6.89 -17.99 9.43
C THR A 18 8.31 -17.47 9.63
N LEU A 19 9.14 -18.11 10.47
CA LEU A 19 10.51 -17.64 10.73
C LEU A 19 11.39 -17.62 9.45
N PRO A 20 11.45 -18.70 8.65
CA PRO A 20 12.14 -18.69 7.35
C PRO A 20 11.59 -17.66 6.37
N LEU A 21 10.27 -17.47 6.33
CA LEU A 21 9.65 -16.48 5.46
C LEU A 21 10.07 -15.05 5.83
N VAL A 22 10.02 -14.72 7.13
CA VAL A 22 10.48 -13.42 7.65
C VAL A 22 11.96 -13.22 7.35
N LEU A 23 12.79 -14.26 7.55
CA LEU A 23 14.21 -14.20 7.19
C LEU A 23 14.41 -13.91 5.69
N GLY A 24 13.64 -14.55 4.82
CA GLY A 24 13.64 -14.29 3.38
C GLY A 24 13.29 -12.85 3.04
N ILE A 25 12.27 -12.29 3.69
CA ILE A 25 11.87 -10.88 3.50
C ILE A 25 13.00 -9.94 3.92
N VAL A 26 13.59 -10.16 5.09
CA VAL A 26 14.71 -9.33 5.60
C VAL A 26 15.90 -9.38 4.64
N ILE A 27 16.30 -10.58 4.19
CA ILE A 27 17.39 -10.73 3.21
C ILE A 27 17.04 -10.01 1.90
N GLY A 28 15.79 -10.12 1.45
CA GLY A 28 15.33 -9.48 0.21
C GLY A 28 15.41 -7.96 0.26
N ILE A 29 15.14 -7.36 1.42
CA ILE A 29 15.22 -5.91 1.62
C ILE A 29 16.67 -5.40 1.51
N TYR A 30 17.64 -6.15 2.04
CA TYR A 30 19.04 -5.69 2.07
C TYR A 30 19.87 -6.09 0.84
N LEU A 31 19.62 -7.26 0.25
CA LEU A 31 20.42 -7.78 -0.87
C LEU A 31 19.80 -7.52 -2.25
N SER A 32 18.51 -7.19 -2.33
CA SER A 32 17.76 -6.96 -3.57
C SER A 32 18.15 -7.89 -4.72
N PRO A 33 18.10 -9.23 -4.53
CA PRO A 33 18.56 -10.17 -5.54
C PRO A 33 17.66 -10.13 -6.79
N ASN A 34 18.21 -10.49 -7.95
CA ASN A 34 17.44 -10.59 -9.18
C ASN A 34 16.35 -11.67 -9.06
N ILE A 35 15.12 -11.37 -9.48
CA ILE A 35 13.96 -12.28 -9.43
C ILE A 35 14.25 -13.67 -10.02
N LEU A 36 15.02 -13.73 -11.12
CA LEU A 36 15.38 -14.97 -11.79
C LEU A 36 16.20 -15.88 -10.86
N THR A 37 17.13 -15.30 -10.08
CA THR A 37 17.95 -16.06 -9.12
C THR A 37 17.09 -16.63 -8.00
N SER A 38 16.13 -15.86 -7.48
CA SER A 38 15.20 -16.32 -6.45
C SER A 38 14.31 -17.46 -6.96
N VAL A 39 13.78 -17.35 -8.18
CA VAL A 39 12.96 -18.40 -8.81
C VAL A 39 13.75 -19.70 -9.00
N ILE A 40 15.00 -19.62 -9.48
CA ILE A 40 15.86 -20.81 -9.64
C ILE A 40 16.07 -21.51 -8.30
N ILE A 41 16.37 -20.76 -7.23
CA ILE A 41 16.54 -21.31 -5.87
C ILE A 41 15.25 -21.98 -5.38
N THR A 42 14.08 -21.39 -5.64
CA THR A 42 12.78 -21.99 -5.30
C THR A 42 12.55 -23.30 -6.05
N VAL A 43 12.80 -23.34 -7.36
CA VAL A 43 12.61 -24.56 -8.17
C VAL A 43 13.57 -25.67 -7.71
N LEU A 44 14.84 -25.36 -7.51
CA LEU A 44 15.84 -26.33 -7.04
C LEU A 44 15.50 -26.87 -5.64
N SER A 45 15.00 -26.01 -4.75
CA SER A 45 14.60 -26.43 -3.39
C SER A 45 13.33 -27.28 -3.38
N ILE A 46 12.38 -27.04 -4.30
CA ILE A 46 11.21 -27.93 -4.52
C ILE A 46 11.67 -29.29 -5.05
N ILE A 47 12.56 -29.32 -6.05
CA ILE A 47 13.11 -30.58 -6.57
C ILE A 47 13.82 -31.36 -5.47
N LEU A 48 14.69 -30.69 -4.69
CA LEU A 48 15.37 -31.29 -3.55
C LEU A 48 14.39 -31.83 -2.51
N PHE A 49 13.31 -31.09 -2.20
CA PHE A 49 12.25 -31.53 -1.31
C PHE A 49 11.58 -32.80 -1.82
N THR A 50 11.19 -32.85 -3.11
CA THR A 50 10.55 -34.05 -3.69
C THR A 50 11.45 -35.28 -3.64
N ILE A 51 12.74 -35.13 -3.98
CA ILE A 51 13.72 -36.23 -3.93
C ILE A 51 13.95 -36.69 -2.49
N ALA A 52 14.07 -35.74 -1.54
CA ALA A 52 14.27 -36.05 -0.13
C ALA A 52 13.07 -36.78 0.49
N GLN A 53 11.85 -36.42 0.08
CA GLN A 53 10.63 -37.13 0.47
C GLN A 53 10.60 -38.56 -0.08
N ILE A 54 10.88 -38.74 -1.38
CA ILE A 54 10.93 -40.07 -2.01
C ILE A 54 11.97 -40.96 -1.34
N LYS A 55 13.16 -40.41 -1.02
CA LYS A 55 14.25 -41.13 -0.35
C LYS A 55 14.11 -41.21 1.19
N SER A 56 13.01 -40.71 1.76
CA SER A 56 12.76 -40.68 3.21
C SER A 56 13.86 -39.99 4.04
N LEU A 57 14.55 -39.00 3.47
CA LEU A 57 15.66 -38.28 4.09
C LEU A 57 15.15 -37.13 4.96
N ARG A 58 14.67 -37.47 6.17
CA ARG A 58 13.98 -36.54 7.11
C ARG A 58 14.69 -35.21 7.33
N SER A 59 16.02 -35.20 7.48
CA SER A 59 16.79 -33.97 7.71
C SER A 59 16.84 -33.07 6.49
N ILE A 60 16.97 -33.65 5.29
CA ILE A 60 17.04 -32.90 4.02
C ILE A 60 15.67 -32.32 3.69
N THR A 61 14.60 -33.06 3.92
CA THR A 61 13.22 -32.56 3.81
C THR A 61 12.98 -31.32 4.69
N GLY A 62 13.52 -31.33 5.91
CA GLY A 62 13.44 -30.20 6.83
C GLY A 62 14.23 -28.99 6.34
N ILE A 63 15.41 -29.17 5.77
CA ILE A 63 16.22 -28.06 5.25
C ILE A 63 15.58 -27.48 3.99
N SER A 64 15.14 -28.34 3.06
CA SER A 64 14.57 -27.90 1.78
C SER A 64 13.29 -27.07 1.97
N ILE A 65 12.41 -27.43 2.92
CA ILE A 65 11.20 -26.64 3.18
C ILE A 65 11.54 -25.23 3.73
N ASN A 66 12.56 -25.10 4.58
CA ASN A 66 12.99 -23.77 5.06
C ASN A 66 13.52 -22.92 3.90
N ILE A 67 14.32 -23.51 2.99
CA ILE A 67 14.85 -22.81 1.81
C ILE A 67 13.72 -22.36 0.88
N VAL A 68 12.68 -23.18 0.69
CA VAL A 68 11.49 -22.79 -0.09
C VAL A 68 10.88 -21.52 0.50
N PHE A 69 10.63 -21.46 1.81
CA PHE A 69 10.02 -20.29 2.43
C PHE A 69 10.93 -19.05 2.46
N ILE A 70 12.25 -19.21 2.61
CA ILE A 70 13.20 -18.10 2.46
C ILE A 70 13.13 -17.56 1.03
N SER A 71 13.19 -18.43 0.02
CA SER A 71 13.12 -18.03 -1.39
C SER A 71 11.79 -17.39 -1.76
N LEU A 72 10.68 -17.85 -1.16
CA LEU A 72 9.37 -17.24 -1.30
C LEU A 72 9.36 -15.82 -0.70
N GLY A 73 9.96 -15.63 0.47
CA GLY A 73 10.15 -14.30 1.06
C GLY A 73 10.94 -13.36 0.14
N LEU A 74 12.02 -13.85 -0.48
CA LEU A 74 12.79 -13.09 -1.48
C LEU A 74 11.97 -12.71 -2.71
N ILE A 75 11.19 -13.65 -3.26
CA ILE A 75 10.31 -13.39 -4.41
C ILE A 75 9.26 -12.34 -4.07
N LEU A 76 8.61 -12.47 -2.90
CA LEU A 76 7.61 -11.50 -2.46
C LEU A 76 8.19 -10.10 -2.32
N THR A 77 9.40 -9.97 -1.76
CA THR A 77 10.06 -8.67 -1.62
C THR A 77 10.48 -8.11 -2.98
N THR A 78 11.08 -8.91 -3.86
CA THR A 78 11.57 -8.45 -5.17
C THR A 78 10.43 -8.02 -6.09
N LEU A 79 9.35 -8.78 -6.19
CA LEU A 79 8.14 -8.39 -6.93
C LEU A 79 7.54 -7.07 -6.43
N LYS A 80 7.73 -6.79 -5.14
CA LYS A 80 7.23 -5.58 -4.51
C LYS A 80 8.20 -4.42 -4.78
N SER A 81 9.51 -4.65 -4.66
CA SER A 81 10.56 -3.67 -4.95
C SER A 81 10.64 -3.24 -6.42
N ASP A 82 10.38 -4.14 -7.39
CA ASP A 82 10.37 -3.78 -8.82
C ASP A 82 9.26 -2.78 -9.18
N LEU A 83 8.21 -2.67 -8.36
CA LEU A 83 7.19 -1.63 -8.50
C LEU A 83 7.69 -0.22 -8.10
N ASN A 84 8.91 -0.10 -7.56
CA ASN A 84 9.44 1.11 -6.93
C ASN A 84 10.60 1.77 -7.70
N ASN A 85 10.61 1.72 -9.03
CA ASN A 85 11.56 2.51 -9.85
C ASN A 85 11.26 4.03 -9.84
N VAL A 86 10.87 4.56 -8.68
CA VAL A 86 10.47 5.96 -8.44
C VAL A 86 11.64 6.81 -7.94
N SER A 87 12.70 6.18 -7.44
CA SER A 87 13.87 6.91 -6.91
C SER A 87 14.59 7.77 -7.95
N SER A 88 14.27 7.65 -9.24
CA SER A 88 14.76 8.53 -10.30
C SER A 88 13.82 9.69 -10.66
N LEU A 89 12.72 9.90 -9.93
CA LEU A 89 11.71 10.92 -10.26
C LEU A 89 11.92 12.28 -9.58
N ASN A 90 12.89 12.42 -8.68
CA ASN A 90 13.10 13.67 -7.95
C ASN A 90 13.58 14.82 -8.86
N ASP A 91 14.31 14.49 -9.93
CA ASP A 91 14.84 15.46 -10.90
C ASP A 91 14.13 15.37 -12.25
N TYR A 92 12.97 14.72 -12.31
CA TYR A 92 12.26 14.53 -13.56
C TYR A 92 11.44 15.79 -13.91
N ASP A 93 11.77 16.40 -15.04
CA ASP A 93 11.12 17.58 -15.59
C ASP A 93 10.28 17.15 -16.82
N GLY A 94 8.96 17.06 -16.64
CA GLY A 94 8.03 16.62 -17.68
C GLY A 94 6.71 16.09 -17.14
N TYR A 95 5.70 15.87 -17.99
CA TYR A 95 4.39 15.42 -17.52
C TYR A 95 4.39 13.97 -17.04
N ILE A 96 3.60 13.70 -15.99
CA ILE A 96 3.35 12.37 -15.43
C ILE A 96 1.87 12.04 -15.55
N ILE A 97 1.57 10.77 -15.89
CA ILE A 97 0.22 10.22 -15.82
C ILE A 97 0.13 9.23 -14.67
N GLY A 98 -0.87 9.42 -13.82
CA GLY A 98 -1.13 8.55 -12.68
C GLY A 98 -2.61 8.26 -12.46
N GLU A 99 -2.87 7.14 -11.79
CA GLU A 99 -4.20 6.69 -11.37
C GLU A 99 -4.38 6.94 -9.87
N ILE A 100 -5.49 7.55 -9.48
CA ILE A 100 -5.87 7.68 -8.06
C ILE A 100 -6.24 6.28 -7.53
N TYR A 101 -5.51 5.74 -6.56
CA TYR A 101 -5.76 4.36 -6.08
C TYR A 101 -6.48 4.25 -4.73
N GLU A 102 -6.73 5.37 -4.06
CA GLU A 102 -7.45 5.48 -2.78
C GLU A 102 -8.39 6.69 -2.84
N ASP A 103 -9.42 6.73 -2.01
CA ASP A 103 -10.36 7.87 -2.00
C ASP A 103 -9.61 9.18 -1.69
N PRO A 104 -9.85 10.27 -2.45
CA PRO A 104 -9.31 11.59 -2.15
C PRO A 104 -9.60 12.02 -0.72
N LYS A 105 -8.61 12.62 -0.06
CA LYS A 105 -8.74 13.10 1.33
C LYS A 105 -8.72 14.62 1.37
N PRO A 106 -9.89 15.27 1.36
CA PRO A 106 -9.96 16.72 1.48
C PRO A 106 -9.55 17.18 2.88
N ASN A 107 -8.75 18.23 2.94
CA ASN A 107 -8.44 19.03 4.12
C ASN A 107 -8.91 20.47 3.89
N GLU A 108 -8.78 21.37 4.87
CA GLU A 108 -9.27 22.76 4.76
C GLU A 108 -8.72 23.53 3.54
N LYS A 109 -7.48 23.26 3.14
CA LYS A 109 -6.78 24.00 2.06
C LYS A 109 -6.45 23.15 0.83
N THR A 110 -6.30 21.85 1.03
CA THR A 110 -5.77 20.94 0.01
C THR A 110 -6.47 19.60 0.04
N THR A 111 -6.57 18.94 -1.10
CA THR A 111 -7.01 17.56 -1.22
C THR A 111 -5.79 16.67 -1.45
N SER A 112 -5.58 15.72 -0.54
CA SER A 112 -4.49 14.75 -0.65
C SER A 112 -4.93 13.58 -1.52
N LEU A 113 -4.14 13.31 -2.57
CA LEU A 113 -4.34 12.22 -3.51
C LEU A 113 -3.19 11.23 -3.43
N LYS A 114 -3.52 9.94 -3.33
CA LYS A 114 -2.55 8.86 -3.46
C LYS A 114 -2.57 8.33 -4.88
N ILE A 115 -1.47 8.53 -5.58
CA ILE A 115 -1.36 8.28 -7.02
C ILE A 115 -0.43 7.11 -7.29
N GLU A 116 -0.88 6.20 -8.15
CA GLU A 116 -0.05 5.15 -8.77
C GLU A 116 0.37 5.65 -10.15
N ILE A 117 1.67 5.92 -10.32
CA ILE A 117 2.24 6.43 -11.55
C ILE A 117 2.20 5.30 -12.60
N THR A 118 1.72 5.64 -13.79
CA THR A 118 1.55 4.69 -14.91
C THR A 118 2.41 5.02 -16.11
N ALA A 119 2.69 6.30 -16.37
CA ALA A 119 3.53 6.73 -17.47
C ALA A 119 4.24 8.07 -17.21
N LEU A 120 5.40 8.24 -17.84
CA LEU A 120 6.22 9.45 -17.87
C LEU A 120 6.40 9.90 -19.32
N LYS A 121 6.42 11.20 -19.56
CA LYS A 121 6.74 11.81 -20.86
C LYS A 121 8.26 12.04 -21.00
N HIS A 122 8.95 11.21 -21.77
CA HIS A 122 10.37 11.36 -22.07
C HIS A 122 10.58 11.61 -23.57
N ASP A 123 11.20 12.73 -23.96
CA ASP A 123 11.51 13.08 -25.36
C ASP A 123 10.33 12.89 -26.33
N ASP A 124 9.14 13.38 -25.94
CA ASP A 124 7.85 13.26 -26.65
C ASP A 124 7.24 11.84 -26.74
N GLU A 125 7.87 10.83 -26.15
CA GLU A 125 7.30 9.50 -25.99
C GLU A 125 6.80 9.24 -24.57
N TRP A 126 5.72 8.46 -24.45
CA TRP A 126 5.23 8.00 -23.15
C TRP A 126 5.88 6.67 -22.77
N VAL A 127 6.67 6.68 -21.71
CA VAL A 127 7.33 5.50 -21.16
C VAL A 127 6.51 4.98 -19.98
N SER A 128 6.14 3.70 -20.04
CA SER A 128 5.46 3.04 -18.92
C SER A 128 6.39 2.96 -17.72
N THR A 129 5.90 3.40 -16.57
CA THR A 129 6.60 3.26 -15.29
C THR A 129 5.62 2.80 -14.21
N SER A 130 6.16 2.40 -13.07
CA SER A 130 5.38 2.07 -11.88
C SER A 130 5.94 2.82 -10.70
N GLY A 131 5.03 3.39 -9.90
CA GLY A 131 5.43 4.15 -8.74
C GLY A 131 4.28 4.62 -7.90
N LYS A 132 4.56 5.05 -6.66
CA LYS A 132 3.57 5.70 -5.82
C LYS A 132 4.06 7.04 -5.31
N THR A 133 3.16 8.01 -5.32
CA THR A 133 3.39 9.35 -4.78
C THR A 133 2.13 9.87 -4.12
N ILE A 134 2.30 10.90 -3.28
CA ILE A 134 1.19 11.67 -2.71
C ILE A 134 1.23 13.06 -3.34
N LEU A 135 0.10 13.48 -3.91
CA LEU A 135 -0.09 14.85 -4.38
C LEU A 135 -0.99 15.60 -3.39
N TYR A 136 -0.63 16.84 -3.11
CA TYR A 136 -1.45 17.78 -2.37
C TYR A 136 -1.95 18.84 -3.35
N ILE A 137 -3.23 18.78 -3.70
CA ILE A 137 -3.81 19.70 -4.69
C ILE A 137 -4.59 20.79 -3.96
N GLU A 138 -4.43 22.05 -4.38
CA GLU A 138 -5.27 23.15 -3.87
C GLU A 138 -6.77 22.86 -4.12
N ASN A 139 -7.60 23.08 -3.10
CA ASN A 139 -9.03 22.78 -3.21
C ASN A 139 -9.70 23.71 -4.24
N ASP A 140 -10.34 23.10 -5.23
CA ASP A 140 -11.23 23.77 -6.18
C ASP A 140 -12.44 22.88 -6.54
N GLU A 141 -13.39 23.42 -7.31
CA GLU A 141 -14.58 22.67 -7.73
C GLU A 141 -14.25 21.37 -8.48
N ARG A 142 -13.09 21.29 -9.17
CA ARG A 142 -12.67 20.08 -9.89
C ARG A 142 -12.11 19.02 -8.95
N THR A 143 -11.52 19.42 -7.82
CA THR A 143 -11.04 18.48 -6.80
C THR A 143 -12.18 17.75 -6.10
N ASP A 144 -13.35 18.36 -6.00
CA ASP A 144 -14.54 17.75 -5.37
C ASP A 144 -15.10 16.57 -6.20
N ASP A 145 -14.89 16.60 -7.52
CA ASP A 145 -15.34 15.55 -8.44
C ASP A 145 -14.36 14.37 -8.55
N LEU A 146 -13.17 14.47 -7.97
CA LEU A 146 -12.15 13.42 -8.05
C LEU A 146 -12.57 12.17 -7.28
N GLN A 147 -12.31 11.00 -7.88
CA GLN A 147 -12.59 9.71 -7.26
C GLN A 147 -11.45 8.72 -7.47
N ALA A 148 -11.37 7.74 -6.57
CA ALA A 148 -10.51 6.58 -6.79
C ALA A 148 -10.79 5.95 -8.16
N GLY A 149 -9.77 5.70 -8.96
CA GLY A 149 -9.86 5.17 -10.32
C GLY A 149 -9.83 6.19 -11.44
N ASP A 150 -9.85 7.49 -11.13
CA ASP A 150 -9.62 8.51 -12.13
C ASP A 150 -8.14 8.56 -12.51
N GLN A 151 -7.89 8.86 -13.78
CA GLN A 151 -6.56 9.06 -14.33
C GLN A 151 -6.31 10.54 -14.55
N ILE A 152 -5.22 11.04 -13.96
CA ILE A 152 -4.81 12.44 -14.03
C ILE A 152 -3.45 12.57 -14.71
N ILE A 153 -3.25 13.71 -15.37
CA ILE A 153 -1.95 14.18 -15.84
C ILE A 153 -1.55 15.38 -14.99
N PHE A 154 -0.29 15.46 -14.60
CA PHE A 154 0.23 16.59 -13.84
C PHE A 154 1.68 16.88 -14.21
N ASN A 155 2.10 18.13 -13.95
CA ASN A 155 3.49 18.53 -14.03
C ASN A 155 4.14 18.42 -12.64
N PRO A 156 5.08 17.48 -12.42
CA PRO A 156 5.64 17.19 -11.12
C PRO A 156 6.75 18.18 -10.72
N HIS A 157 6.77 18.52 -9.44
CA HIS A 157 7.93 19.00 -8.70
C HIS A 157 8.15 18.06 -7.49
N LEU A 158 8.31 16.76 -7.79
CA LEU A 158 8.38 15.71 -6.78
C LEU A 158 9.56 15.92 -5.83
N SER A 159 9.24 16.16 -4.57
CA SER A 159 10.19 16.31 -3.48
C SER A 159 10.24 15.04 -2.62
N GLU A 160 11.42 14.69 -2.12
CA GLU A 160 11.54 13.59 -1.17
C GLU A 160 10.78 13.93 0.11
N ILE A 161 10.04 12.96 0.66
CA ILE A 161 9.30 13.16 1.89
C ILE A 161 10.28 13.26 3.05
N GLU A 162 10.19 14.38 3.79
CA GLU A 162 10.96 14.65 4.99
C GLU A 162 10.05 14.65 6.22
N ASN A 163 10.63 14.28 7.37
CA ASN A 163 9.95 14.44 8.66
C ASN A 163 10.16 15.87 9.17
N SER A 164 9.23 16.36 10.01
CA SER A 164 9.26 17.72 10.58
C SER A 164 10.43 17.98 11.54
N GLY A 165 11.16 16.95 11.95
CA GLY A 165 12.36 17.05 12.77
C GLY A 165 12.09 17.17 14.27
N ASN A 166 10.86 16.91 14.74
CA ASN A 166 10.55 16.98 16.17
C ASN A 166 11.10 15.73 16.89
N PRO A 167 11.75 15.90 18.06
CA PRO A 167 12.14 14.77 18.90
C PRO A 167 10.92 13.90 19.28
N GLU A 168 11.07 12.57 19.20
CA GLU A 168 10.03 11.56 19.49
C GLU A 168 8.81 11.56 18.55
N GLU A 169 8.85 12.27 17.43
CA GLU A 169 7.74 12.21 16.47
C GLU A 169 7.64 10.86 15.76
N PHE A 170 6.44 10.56 15.29
CA PHE A 170 6.22 9.41 14.42
C PHE A 170 7.04 9.58 13.14
N ASP A 171 7.84 8.56 12.82
CA ASP A 171 8.66 8.55 11.60
C ASP A 171 7.80 8.32 10.35
N TYR A 172 7.18 9.39 9.87
CA TYR A 172 6.23 9.38 8.76
C TYR A 172 6.90 8.99 7.44
N LYS A 173 8.11 9.51 7.19
CA LYS A 173 8.96 9.12 6.05
C LYS A 173 9.15 7.61 5.99
N LYS A 174 9.57 7.00 7.10
CA LYS A 174 9.78 5.56 7.18
C LYS A 174 8.48 4.77 7.02
N TYR A 175 7.39 5.24 7.64
CA TYR A 175 6.08 4.63 7.44
C TYR A 175 5.64 4.63 5.97
N LEU A 176 5.80 5.75 5.27
CA LEU A 176 5.47 5.85 3.85
C LEU A 176 6.40 5.01 2.97
N SER A 177 7.68 4.89 3.34
CA SER A 177 8.62 4.02 2.63
C SER A 177 8.17 2.54 2.63
N TYR A 178 7.54 2.07 3.70
CA TYR A 178 6.94 0.72 3.75
C TYR A 178 5.71 0.59 2.84
N ASN A 179 5.03 1.71 2.57
CA ASN A 179 3.94 1.81 1.62
C ASN A 179 4.40 2.17 0.20
N MET A 180 5.73 2.21 -0.02
CA MET A 180 6.36 2.49 -1.31
C MET A 180 6.18 3.91 -1.82
N ILE A 181 5.92 4.83 -0.90
CA ILE A 181 5.76 6.25 -1.19
C ILE A 181 7.01 6.93 -0.63
N TYR A 182 7.79 7.53 -1.52
CA TYR A 182 9.03 8.22 -1.16
C TYR A 182 8.96 9.71 -1.44
N ASN A 183 8.10 10.09 -2.38
CA ASN A 183 8.02 11.45 -2.90
C ASN A 183 6.61 11.99 -2.77
N SER A 184 6.52 13.30 -2.57
CA SER A 184 5.28 14.05 -2.59
C SER A 184 5.43 15.35 -3.38
N ASP A 185 4.31 15.91 -3.78
CA ASP A 185 4.29 17.18 -4.49
C ASP A 185 3.07 18.00 -4.10
N PHE A 186 3.20 19.32 -4.22
CA PHE A 186 2.10 20.26 -4.09
C PHE A 186 1.79 20.84 -5.48
N LEU A 187 0.52 20.70 -5.89
CA LEU A 187 0.07 21.15 -7.20
C LEU A 187 -1.00 22.24 -7.05
N SER A 188 -0.77 23.33 -7.77
CA SER A 188 -1.78 24.37 -7.97
C SER A 188 -2.87 23.86 -8.92
N SER A 189 -4.03 24.50 -8.89
CA SER A 189 -5.17 24.18 -9.78
C SER A 189 -4.80 24.06 -11.28
N ASP A 190 -3.82 24.80 -11.78
CA ASP A 190 -3.46 24.80 -13.21
C ASP A 190 -2.41 23.74 -13.60
N GLU A 191 -1.86 23.01 -12.62
CA GLU A 191 -0.73 22.10 -12.82
C GLU A 191 -1.14 20.64 -13.04
N TRP A 192 -2.45 20.37 -13.06
CA TRP A 192 -3.02 19.05 -13.25
C TRP A 192 -4.32 19.08 -14.05
N ASN A 193 -4.67 17.96 -14.67
CA ASN A 193 -5.95 17.76 -15.35
C ASN A 193 -6.40 16.29 -15.28
N VAL A 194 -7.70 16.06 -15.28
CA VAL A 194 -8.27 14.70 -15.45
C VAL A 194 -8.21 14.31 -16.92
N ILE A 195 -7.55 13.19 -17.21
CA ILE A 195 -7.49 12.61 -18.56
C ILE A 195 -8.74 11.75 -18.80
N LYS A 196 -9.07 10.92 -17.80
CA LYS A 196 -10.17 9.97 -17.90
C LYS A 196 -10.73 9.65 -16.53
N SER A 197 -12.03 9.86 -16.38
CA SER A 197 -12.77 9.37 -15.22
C SER A 197 -13.13 7.88 -15.41
N ASP A 198 -13.21 7.14 -14.31
CA ASP A 198 -13.49 5.69 -14.31
C ASP A 198 -12.53 4.90 -15.19
N TYR A 199 -11.25 5.27 -15.15
CA TYR A 199 -10.23 4.61 -15.96
C TYR A 199 -9.99 3.17 -15.51
N SER A 200 -9.99 2.94 -14.20
CA SER A 200 -9.54 1.68 -13.62
C SER A 200 -10.55 0.54 -13.73
N SER A 201 -10.11 -0.60 -14.26
CA SER A 201 -10.88 -1.85 -14.23
C SER A 201 -10.62 -2.70 -12.97
N LYS A 202 -9.77 -2.22 -12.04
CA LYS A 202 -9.36 -2.99 -10.86
C LYS A 202 -10.54 -3.18 -9.90
N LEU A 203 -10.69 -4.40 -9.37
CA LEU A 203 -11.84 -4.75 -8.51
C LEU A 203 -11.88 -3.91 -7.22
N ASN A 204 -10.73 -3.66 -6.60
CA ASN A 204 -10.63 -2.82 -5.40
C ASN A 204 -11.14 -1.40 -5.67
N ILE A 205 -10.81 -0.80 -6.82
CA ILE A 205 -11.29 0.53 -7.21
C ILE A 205 -12.80 0.54 -7.41
N LYS A 206 -13.35 -0.49 -8.07
CA LYS A 206 -14.81 -0.64 -8.22
C LYS A 206 -15.51 -0.74 -6.86
N LEU A 207 -14.91 -1.46 -5.90
CA LEU A 207 -15.44 -1.56 -4.55
C LEU A 207 -15.36 -0.23 -3.79
N LEU A 208 -14.29 0.56 -3.98
CA LEU A 208 -14.20 1.91 -3.42
C LEU A 208 -15.29 2.83 -3.98
N ARG A 209 -15.48 2.86 -5.30
CA ARG A 209 -16.56 3.63 -5.94
C ARG A 209 -17.94 3.17 -5.49
N PHE A 210 -18.16 1.87 -5.38
CA PHE A 210 -19.40 1.32 -4.86
C PHE A 210 -19.65 1.76 -3.41
N ARG A 211 -18.63 1.75 -2.56
CA ARG A 211 -18.70 2.26 -1.19
C ARG A 211 -19.09 3.75 -1.18
N GLN A 212 -18.46 4.58 -2.02
CA GLN A 212 -18.79 6.00 -2.13
C GLN A 212 -20.22 6.22 -2.62
N ASN A 213 -20.71 5.41 -3.56
CA ASN A 213 -22.10 5.45 -4.00
C ASN A 213 -23.09 5.09 -2.88
N LEU A 214 -22.77 4.09 -2.04
CA LEU A 214 -23.60 3.78 -0.86
C LEU A 214 -23.62 4.94 0.14
N ILE A 215 -22.48 5.59 0.37
CA ILE A 215 -22.39 6.77 1.24
C ILE A 215 -23.23 7.92 0.67
N SER A 216 -23.18 8.16 -0.65
CA SER A 216 -23.99 9.22 -1.28
C SER A 216 -25.48 8.93 -1.16
N GLN A 217 -25.91 7.67 -1.33
CA GLN A 217 -27.31 7.27 -1.12
C GLN A 217 -27.75 7.48 0.35
N LEU A 218 -26.90 7.13 1.32
CA LEU A 218 -27.19 7.36 2.74
C LEU A 218 -27.33 8.85 3.07
N LYS A 219 -26.45 9.69 2.49
CA LYS A 219 -26.48 11.15 2.62
C LYS A 219 -27.79 11.73 2.07
N GLU A 220 -28.25 11.25 0.92
CA GLU A 220 -29.49 11.71 0.29
C GLU A 220 -30.75 11.31 1.08
N HIS A 221 -30.74 10.14 1.71
CA HIS A 221 -31.97 9.53 2.23
C HIS A 221 -32.16 9.62 3.74
N CYS A 222 -31.13 9.77 4.57
CA CYS A 222 -31.32 9.42 5.99
C CYS A 222 -30.52 10.14 7.08
N MET A 223 -29.46 10.93 6.86
CA MET A 223 -28.58 11.31 7.99
C MET A 223 -27.89 12.67 7.84
N SER A 224 -27.83 13.43 8.95
CA SER A 224 -27.00 14.63 9.07
C SER A 224 -25.57 14.26 9.49
N ASN A 225 -24.60 15.14 9.19
CA ASN A 225 -23.14 14.95 9.23
C ASN A 225 -22.62 13.84 10.19
N ASP A 226 -22.87 13.96 11.49
CA ASP A 226 -22.29 13.03 12.49
C ASP A 226 -22.94 11.64 12.46
N GLU A 227 -24.25 11.56 12.23
CA GLU A 227 -24.99 10.30 12.10
C GLU A 227 -24.54 9.54 10.86
N LEU A 228 -24.35 10.28 9.75
CA LEU A 228 -23.83 9.73 8.51
C LEU A 228 -22.41 9.20 8.70
N ALA A 229 -21.54 9.94 9.40
CA ALA A 229 -20.18 9.51 9.69
C ALA A 229 -20.14 8.23 10.52
N VAL A 230 -20.96 8.14 11.57
CA VAL A 230 -21.05 6.95 12.42
C VAL A 230 -21.60 5.75 11.63
N VAL A 231 -22.69 5.91 10.89
CA VAL A 231 -23.28 4.80 10.13
C VAL A 231 -22.39 4.36 8.97
N SER A 232 -21.73 5.29 8.28
CA SER A 232 -20.74 4.96 7.25
C SER A 232 -19.55 4.20 7.84
N ALA A 233 -19.10 4.56 9.04
CA ALA A 233 -18.07 3.82 9.75
C ALA A 233 -18.52 2.39 10.12
N LEU A 234 -19.74 2.23 10.64
CA LEU A 234 -20.26 0.94 11.11
C LEU A 234 -20.65 -0.02 9.98
N ALA A 235 -21.32 0.49 8.94
CA ALA A 235 -21.85 -0.34 7.86
C ALA A 235 -20.84 -0.56 6.73
N LEU A 236 -19.98 0.44 6.47
CA LEU A 236 -19.09 0.48 5.30
C LEU A 236 -17.60 0.58 5.66
N GLY A 237 -17.26 0.61 6.95
CA GLY A 237 -15.89 0.77 7.43
C GLY A 237 -15.28 2.14 7.08
N TYR A 238 -16.09 3.14 6.71
CA TYR A 238 -15.62 4.45 6.26
C TYR A 238 -15.47 5.43 7.44
N LYS A 239 -14.23 5.61 7.88
CA LYS A 239 -13.89 6.32 9.13
C LYS A 239 -13.36 7.74 8.90
N ASP A 240 -13.13 8.12 7.64
CA ASP A 240 -12.52 9.40 7.28
C ASP A 240 -13.42 10.59 7.65
N GLN A 241 -14.75 10.40 7.71
CA GLN A 241 -15.72 11.44 8.12
C GLN A 241 -15.94 11.57 9.64
N LEU A 242 -15.37 10.67 10.45
CA LEU A 242 -15.53 10.75 11.91
C LEU A 242 -14.74 11.94 12.46
N SER A 243 -15.42 12.89 13.09
CA SER A 243 -14.76 13.97 13.83
C SER A 243 -13.96 13.42 15.02
N ASP A 244 -12.93 14.16 15.43
CA ASP A 244 -12.14 13.77 16.61
C ASP A 244 -12.99 13.73 17.89
N GLU A 245 -14.02 14.57 17.98
CA GLU A 245 -14.99 14.55 19.07
C GLU A 245 -15.74 13.22 19.15
N ILE A 246 -16.26 12.71 18.01
CA ILE A 246 -16.94 11.41 17.95
C ILE A 246 -15.96 10.29 18.30
N ARG A 247 -14.74 10.31 17.74
CA ARG A 247 -13.71 9.30 18.06
C ARG A 247 -13.41 9.27 19.55
N HIS A 248 -13.27 10.44 20.18
CA HIS A 248 -13.04 10.56 21.62
C HIS A 248 -14.22 10.06 22.46
N ALA A 249 -15.46 10.38 22.09
CA ALA A 249 -16.66 9.91 22.80
C ALA A 249 -16.78 8.38 22.80
N TYR A 250 -16.47 7.73 21.67
CA TYR A 250 -16.44 6.26 21.57
C TYR A 250 -15.23 5.65 22.30
N ALA A 251 -14.09 6.34 22.32
CA ALA A 251 -12.94 5.94 23.12
C ALA A 251 -13.26 5.94 24.62
N SER A 252 -13.82 7.04 25.12
CA SER A 252 -14.11 7.23 26.55
C SER A 252 -15.20 6.30 27.07
N SER A 253 -16.14 5.90 26.21
CA SER A 253 -17.21 4.95 26.55
C SER A 253 -16.77 3.47 26.43
N GLY A 254 -15.55 3.20 25.95
CA GLY A 254 -15.08 1.84 25.68
C GLY A 254 -15.66 1.20 24.41
N ALA A 255 -16.42 1.95 23.61
CA ALA A 255 -17.09 1.50 22.40
C ALA A 255 -16.24 1.64 21.11
N MET A 256 -14.97 2.05 21.21
CA MET A 256 -14.08 2.20 20.05
C MET A 256 -13.97 0.92 19.20
N HIS A 257 -14.04 -0.25 19.83
CA HIS A 257 -14.01 -1.53 19.13
C HIS A 257 -15.14 -1.70 18.11
N ILE A 258 -16.27 -1.01 18.30
CA ILE A 258 -17.42 -1.04 17.37
C ILE A 258 -17.12 -0.19 16.13
N LEU A 259 -16.39 0.92 16.27
CA LEU A 259 -15.91 1.73 15.14
C LEU A 259 -14.66 1.14 14.47
N ALA A 260 -14.01 0.15 15.09
CA ALA A 260 -12.78 -0.47 14.60
C ALA A 260 -13.02 -1.64 13.62
N VAL A 261 -14.28 -1.98 13.35
CA VAL A 261 -14.69 -3.04 12.40
C VAL A 261 -14.28 -2.71 10.97
#